data_AF-A0A6M1S8Y2-F1
#
_entry.id   AF-A0A6M1S8Y2-F1
#
_cell.length_a   1.000
_cell.length_b   1.000
_cell.length_c   1.000
_cell.angle_alpha   90.00
_cell.angle_beta   90.00
_cell.angle_gamma   90.00
#
_symmetry.space_group_name_H-M   'P 1'
#
loop_
_entity.id
_entity.type
_entity.pdbx_description
1 polymer ?
#
loop_
_entity_poly.entity_id
_entity_poly.type
_entity_poly.pdbx_seq_one_letter_code
_entity_poly.pdbx_strand_id
1 'polypeptide(L)'
;MLGRTPGNIAAIRPMKDGVIADFFVTEKMLQHFIKQVHSNSFMRPSPRVLVCVPVGATQVERRAIRESAQGAGAREVFLIEEPMA
;
A
#
# COMPACT_ATOMS: atom_id res chain seq x y z
N MET A 1 18.09 1.49 2.10
CA MET A 1 19.24 0.55 1.94
C MET A 1 18.87 -0.79 2.58
N LEU A 2 18.62 -1.83 1.77
CA LEU A 2 18.53 -3.20 2.29
C LEU A 2 19.96 -3.72 2.55
N GLY A 3 20.17 -4.39 3.68
CA GLY A 3 21.48 -4.97 4.03
C GLY A 3 22.53 -4.01 4.58
N ARG A 4 22.20 -2.73 4.83
CA ARG A 4 23.08 -1.74 5.49
C ARG A 4 22.44 -1.10 6.73
N THR A 5 21.49 -1.79 7.36
CA THR A 5 20.82 -1.30 8.56
C THR A 5 21.61 -1.68 9.81
N PRO A 6 21.78 -0.76 10.78
CA PRO A 6 22.33 -1.10 12.10
C PRO A 6 21.40 -2.09 12.82
N GLY A 7 21.90 -2.84 13.81
CA GLY A 7 21.19 -3.97 14.43
C GLY A 7 19.85 -3.63 15.10
N ASN A 8 19.56 -2.35 15.33
CA ASN A 8 18.30 -1.85 15.87
C ASN A 8 17.25 -1.47 14.79
N ILE A 9 17.59 -1.55 13.50
CA ILE A 9 16.69 -1.21 12.39
C ILE A 9 16.58 -2.42 11.46
N ALA A 10 15.35 -2.84 11.18
CA ALA A 10 15.05 -3.85 10.18
C ALA A 10 14.49 -3.20 8.90
N ALA A 11 15.10 -3.49 7.75
CA ALA A 11 14.52 -3.11 6.46
C ALA A 11 13.59 -4.23 5.98
N ILE A 12 12.30 -3.94 5.92
CA ILE A 12 11.26 -4.89 5.50
C ILE A 12 10.72 -4.45 4.15
N ARG A 13 10.54 -5.40 3.23
CA ARG A 13 9.80 -5.20 1.98
C ARG A 13 8.43 -5.88 2.16
N PRO A 14 7.35 -5.13 2.44
CA PRO A 14 6.09 -5.71 2.88
C PRO A 14 5.22 -6.24 1.72
N MET A 15 5.68 -6.01 0.48
CA MET A 15 5.05 -6.51 -0.75
C MET A 15 6.04 -7.31 -1.58
N LYS A 16 5.58 -8.42 -2.14
CA LYS A 16 6.35 -9.29 -3.03
C LYS A 16 5.46 -9.68 -4.21
N ASP A 17 5.98 -9.58 -5.43
CA ASP A 17 5.26 -9.99 -6.66
C ASP A 17 3.84 -9.41 -6.79
N GLY A 18 3.65 -8.14 -6.38
CA GLY A 18 2.36 -7.44 -6.44
C GLY A 18 1.36 -7.83 -5.34
N VAL A 19 1.73 -8.70 -4.41
CA VAL A 19 0.89 -9.15 -3.29
C VAL A 19 1.45 -8.72 -1.93
N ILE A 20 0.55 -8.59 -0.96
CA ILE A 20 0.86 -8.14 0.40
C ILE A 20 1.38 -9.34 1.21
N ALA A 21 2.62 -9.24 1.68
CA ALA A 21 3.23 -10.21 2.57
C ALA A 21 3.02 -9.85 4.04
N ASP A 22 2.97 -8.55 4.35
CA ASP A 22 2.70 -8.03 5.69
C ASP A 22 1.69 -6.87 5.63
N PHE A 23 0.51 -7.09 6.19
CA PHE A 23 -0.59 -6.13 6.18
C PHE A 23 -0.27 -4.86 6.96
N PHE A 24 0.24 -5.00 8.18
CA PHE A 24 0.45 -3.86 9.07
C PHE A 24 1.55 -2.94 8.53
N VAL A 25 2.65 -3.53 8.05
CA VAL A 25 3.74 -2.77 7.46
C VAL A 25 3.32 -2.13 6.14
N THR A 26 2.52 -2.81 5.31
CA THR A 26 1.97 -2.25 4.06
C THR A 26 1.05 -1.06 4.33
N GLU A 27 0.15 -1.16 5.30
CA GLU A 27 -0.76 -0.07 5.66
C GLU A 27 0.03 1.19 6.08
N LYS A 28 1.07 1.03 6.92
CA LYS A 28 1.94 2.15 7.32
C LYS A 28 2.72 2.73 6.14
N MET A 29 3.18 1.88 5.23
CA MET A 29 3.84 2.31 4.00
C MET A 29 2.89 3.15 3.12
N LEU A 30 1.66 2.68 2.90
CA LEU A 30 0.65 3.40 2.12
C LEU A 30 0.25 4.71 2.80
N GLN A 31 0.04 4.70 4.11
CA GLN A 31 -0.28 5.91 4.89
C GLN A 31 0.82 6.96 4.76
N HIS A 32 2.09 6.53 4.77
CA HIS A 32 3.23 7.42 4.57
C HIS A 32 3.20 8.07 3.18
N PHE A 33 3.03 7.28 2.11
CA PHE A 33 2.98 7.81 0.75
C PHE A 33 1.78 8.72 0.50
N ILE A 34 0.59 8.36 0.99
CA ILE A 34 -0.60 9.21 0.89
C ILE A 34 -0.36 10.54 1.60
N LYS A 35 0.22 10.54 2.80
CA LYS A 35 0.53 11.76 3.54
C LYS A 35 1.60 12.60 2.84
N GLN A 36 2.61 11.96 2.26
CA GLN A 36 3.70 12.64 1.56
C GLN A 36 3.19 13.46 0.37
N VAL A 37 2.28 12.90 -0.43
CA VAL A 37 1.71 13.59 -1.59
C VAL A 37 0.65 14.65 -1.19
N HIS A 38 0.05 14.53 0.00
CA HIS A 38 -0.92 15.50 0.55
C HIS A 38 -0.31 16.47 1.58
N SER A 39 1.00 16.71 1.53
CA SER A 39 1.78 17.44 2.54
C SER A 39 1.28 18.87 2.87
N ASN A 40 0.47 19.47 2.00
CA ASN A 40 -0.07 20.83 2.16
C ASN A 40 -1.50 20.90 2.75
N SER A 41 -2.10 19.78 3.13
CA SER A 41 -3.46 19.78 3.70
C SER A 41 -3.44 19.81 5.22
N PHE A 42 -4.09 20.82 5.82
CA PHE A 42 -4.36 20.90 7.27
C PHE A 42 -5.34 19.80 7.74
N MET A 43 -6.04 19.16 6.82
CA MET A 43 -7.03 18.10 7.07
C MET A 43 -6.49 16.71 6.70
N ARG A 44 -7.01 15.67 7.36
CA ARG A 44 -6.71 14.27 7.01
C ARG A 44 -7.11 14.02 5.55
N PRO A 45 -6.18 13.61 4.67
CA PRO A 45 -6.50 13.35 3.27
C PRO A 45 -7.42 12.13 3.16
N SER A 46 -8.48 12.24 2.35
CA SER A 46 -9.43 11.16 2.06
C SER A 46 -9.54 10.90 0.55
N PRO A 47 -8.42 10.49 -0.10
CA PRO A 47 -8.36 10.37 -1.55
C PRO A 47 -9.16 9.17 -2.07
N ARG A 48 -9.53 9.25 -3.35
CA ARG A 48 -9.95 8.08 -4.14
C ARG A 48 -8.69 7.45 -4.72
N VAL A 49 -8.51 6.16 -4.53
CA VAL A 49 -7.26 5.45 -4.86
C VAL A 49 -7.55 4.38 -5.91
N LEU A 50 -6.70 4.32 -6.93
CA LEU A 50 -6.64 3.23 -7.90
C LEU A 50 -5.36 2.44 -7.62
N VAL A 51 -5.47 1.12 -7.47
CA VAL A 51 -4.33 0.24 -7.20
C VAL A 51 -4.22 -0.81 -8.29
N CYS A 52 -3.04 -0.91 -8.91
CA CYS A 52 -2.72 -1.97 -9.86
C CYS A 52 -2.48 -3.29 -9.12
N VAL A 53 -3.07 -4.36 -9.59
CA VAL A 53 -2.95 -5.72 -9.04
C VAL A 53 -2.55 -6.72 -10.12
N PRO A 54 -1.72 -7.73 -9.78
CA PRO A 54 -1.34 -8.74 -10.75
C PRO A 54 -2.56 -9.55 -11.21
N VAL A 55 -2.57 -10.00 -12.46
CA VAL A 55 -3.70 -10.75 -13.08
C VAL A 55 -4.04 -12.00 -12.28
N GLY A 56 -3.02 -12.66 -11.74
CA GLY A 56 -3.15 -13.87 -10.92
C GLY A 56 -3.51 -13.65 -9.46
N ALA A 57 -3.78 -12.41 -9.02
CA ALA A 57 -4.09 -12.13 -7.63
C ALA A 57 -5.39 -12.86 -7.21
N THR A 58 -5.29 -13.67 -6.16
CA THR A 58 -6.41 -14.35 -5.54
C THR A 58 -7.39 -13.37 -4.93
N GLN A 59 -8.62 -13.82 -4.68
CA GLN A 59 -9.64 -12.98 -4.05
C GLN A 59 -9.19 -12.46 -2.66
N VAL A 60 -8.42 -13.26 -1.92
CA VAL A 60 -7.89 -12.90 -0.61
C VAL A 60 -6.85 -11.78 -0.74
N GLU A 61 -5.94 -11.86 -1.72
CA GLU A 61 -4.93 -10.82 -1.96
C GLU A 61 -5.57 -9.52 -2.47
N ARG A 62 -6.53 -9.61 -3.38
CA ARG A 62 -7.28 -8.43 -3.86
C ARG A 62 -8.02 -7.75 -2.70
N ARG A 63 -8.61 -8.53 -1.80
CA ARG A 63 -9.27 -8.04 -0.59
C ARG A 63 -8.27 -7.40 0.37
N ALA A 64 -7.13 -8.05 0.60
CA ALA A 64 -6.04 -7.56 1.43
C ALA A 64 -5.55 -6.17 1.00
N ILE A 65 -5.37 -5.99 -0.30
CA ILE A 65 -4.92 -4.73 -0.90
C ILE A 65 -5.97 -3.63 -0.71
N ARG A 66 -7.25 -3.98 -0.91
CA ARG A 66 -8.36 -3.05 -0.68
C ARG A 66 -8.45 -2.60 0.78
N GLU A 67 -8.42 -3.54 1.72
CA GLU A 67 -8.50 -3.26 3.16
C GLU A 67 -7.29 -2.44 3.63
N SER A 68 -6.08 -2.76 3.14
CA SER A 68 -4.87 -2.01 3.47
C SER A 68 -4.90 -0.56 2.96
N ALA A 69 -5.41 -0.34 1.74
CA ALA A 69 -5.57 1.00 1.19
C ALA A 69 -6.66 1.81 1.91
N GLN A 70 -7.77 1.16 2.30
CA GLN A 70 -8.82 1.78 3.12
C GLN A 70 -8.31 2.15 4.51
N GLY A 71 -7.59 1.25 5.19
CA GLY A 71 -6.96 1.52 6.49
C GLY A 71 -5.96 2.67 6.45
N ALA A 72 -5.24 2.81 5.33
CA ALA A 72 -4.32 3.92 5.09
C ALA A 72 -5.00 5.29 4.92
N GLY A 73 -6.33 5.35 4.81
CA GLY A 73 -7.13 6.59 4.73
C GLY A 73 -7.80 6.84 3.37
N ALA A 74 -7.81 5.86 2.46
CA ALA A 74 -8.53 6.00 1.20
C ALA A 74 -10.06 5.99 1.41
N ARG A 75 -10.76 6.89 0.72
CA ARG A 75 -12.23 6.97 0.74
C ARG A 75 -12.87 5.92 -0.15
N GLU A 76 -12.32 5.72 -1.33
CA GLU A 76 -12.72 4.69 -2.29
C GLU A 76 -11.47 4.03 -2.85
N VAL A 77 -11.53 2.72 -3.06
CA VAL A 77 -10.42 1.94 -3.60
C VAL A 77 -10.89 1.13 -4.79
N PHE A 78 -10.32 1.42 -5.96
CA PHE A 78 -10.51 0.70 -7.19
C PHE A 78 -9.28 -0.17 -7.47
N LEU A 79 -9.51 -1.36 -8.01
CA LEU A 79 -8.44 -2.26 -8.41
C LEU A 79 -8.46 -2.37 -9.93
N ILE A 80 -7.29 -2.22 -10.56
CA ILE A 80 -7.09 -2.42 -12.00
C ILE A 80 -6.05 -3.52 -12.21
N GLU A 81 -6.21 -4.32 -13.25
CA GLU A 81 -5.24 -5.35 -13.58
C GLU A 81 -4.00 -4.73 -14.21
N GLU A 82 -2.82 -5.16 -13.77
CA GLU A 82 -1.52 -4.65 -14.21
C GLU A 82 -1.30 -4.62 -15.75
N PRO A 83 -1.74 -5.60 -16.58
CA PRO A 83 -1.59 -5.50 -18.03
C PRO A 83 -2.51 -4.48 -18.70
N MET A 84 -3.53 -3.98 -17.99
CA MET A 84 -4.45 -2.95 -18.48
C MET A 84 -4.08 -1.54 -18.02
N ALA A 85 -3.22 -1.43 -17.01
CA ALA A 85 -2.77 -0.17 -16.41
C ALA A 85 -1.56 0.39 -17.16
#